data_AF-A0AAD5DDL7-F1
#
_entry.id   AF-A0AAD5DDL7-F1
#
_cell.length_a   1.000
_cell.length_b   1.000
_cell.length_c   1.000
_cell.angle_alpha   90.00
_cell.angle_beta   90.00
_cell.angle_gamma   90.00
#
_symmetry.space_group_name_H-M   'P 1'
#
loop_
_entity.id
_entity.type
_entity.pdbx_description
1 polymer ?
#
loop_
_entity_poly.entity_id
_entity_poly.type
_entity_poly.pdbx_seq_one_letter_code
_entity_poly.pdbx_strand_id
1 'polypeptide(L)'
;MVYRETVKAGVVPGIEELSQVLGCLRLPHDSSLKARLIENLGVITETSKGSNLCSLIDGFGEYDPRAFSLLEEAASLGIVPSVSLKESPIVVDVTKLPLYTAEVYFLTVLKGLKHRLAAGVKLPNISILLPIAKTQIKAPMGDKTVNVAGRVTQGISALLRRLRISYIGNESFGKIRINGVVAKKWLSPKLSSPYSGKPTDYGSSNSRLGKGISDQQRHIRSSNLSFE
;
A
#
# COMPACT_ATOMS: atom_id res chain seq x y z
N MET A 1 3.44 -14.52 -20.13
CA MET A 1 3.40 -13.04 -20.10
C MET A 1 4.67 -12.58 -20.78
N VAL A 2 4.53 -11.87 -21.90
CA VAL A 2 5.63 -11.55 -22.82
C VAL A 2 6.87 -10.99 -22.10
N TYR A 3 6.69 -10.13 -21.09
CA TYR A 3 7.80 -9.61 -20.26
C TYR A 3 8.67 -10.70 -19.60
N ARG A 4 8.06 -11.77 -19.06
CA ARG A 4 8.82 -12.86 -18.44
C ARG A 4 9.44 -13.79 -19.49
N GLU A 5 8.83 -13.89 -20.66
CA GLU A 5 9.40 -14.64 -21.79
C GLU A 5 10.64 -13.93 -22.35
N THR A 6 10.62 -12.59 -22.46
CA THR A 6 11.79 -11.80 -22.86
C THR A 6 12.92 -11.89 -21.85
N VAL A 7 12.61 -11.84 -20.54
CA VAL A 7 13.61 -12.04 -19.48
C VAL A 7 14.20 -13.45 -19.55
N LYS A 8 13.38 -14.48 -19.75
CA LYS A 8 13.84 -15.87 -19.94
C LYS A 8 14.70 -16.06 -21.19
N ALA A 9 14.44 -15.28 -22.24
CA ALA A 9 15.27 -15.25 -23.45
C ALA A 9 16.61 -14.50 -23.25
N GLY A 10 16.91 -14.03 -22.04
CA GLY A 10 18.15 -13.32 -21.71
C GLY A 10 18.14 -11.84 -22.06
N VAL A 11 17.01 -11.28 -22.49
CA VAL A 11 16.88 -9.86 -22.83
C VAL A 11 16.38 -9.10 -21.60
N VAL A 12 17.13 -8.07 -21.19
CA VAL A 12 16.72 -7.19 -20.09
C VAL A 12 15.76 -6.14 -20.66
N PRO A 13 14.46 -6.15 -20.27
CA PRO A 13 13.51 -5.16 -20.73
C PRO A 13 13.83 -3.77 -20.17
N GLY A 14 13.53 -2.72 -20.94
CA GLY A 14 13.71 -1.34 -20.49
C GLY A 14 12.69 -0.92 -19.42
N ILE A 15 12.96 0.25 -18.82
CA ILE A 15 12.13 0.81 -17.75
C ILE A 15 10.75 1.27 -18.24
N GLU A 16 10.64 1.65 -19.52
CA GLU A 16 9.38 2.07 -20.14
C GLU A 16 8.47 0.86 -20.40
N GLU A 17 9.01 -0.25 -20.91
CA GLU A 17 8.29 -1.50 -21.12
C GLU A 17 7.80 -2.06 -19.78
N LEU A 18 8.65 -2.03 -18.75
CA LEU A 18 8.24 -2.37 -17.39
C LEU A 18 7.06 -1.49 -16.94
N SER A 19 7.13 -0.18 -17.17
CA SER A 19 6.06 0.73 -16.76
C SER A 19 4.73 0.40 -17.43
N GLN A 20 4.75 0.07 -18.73
CA GLN A 20 3.55 -0.31 -19.46
C GLN A 20 2.93 -1.59 -18.89
N VAL A 21 3.75 -2.61 -18.61
CA VAL A 21 3.30 -3.86 -17.99
C VAL A 21 2.69 -3.60 -16.60
N LEU A 22 3.31 -2.75 -15.79
CA LEU A 22 2.76 -2.36 -14.50
C LEU A 22 1.44 -1.59 -14.65
N GLY A 23 1.33 -0.74 -15.67
CA GLY A 23 0.09 -0.03 -16.01
C GLY A 23 -1.08 -0.99 -16.31
N CYS A 24 -0.82 -2.13 -16.94
CA CYS A 24 -1.82 -3.18 -17.18
C CYS A 24 -2.29 -3.89 -15.90
N LEU A 25 -1.51 -3.80 -14.81
CA LEU A 25 -1.85 -4.38 -13.51
C LEU A 25 -2.54 -3.38 -12.57
N ARG A 26 -2.76 -2.15 -13.03
CA ARG A 26 -3.50 -1.14 -12.27
C ARG A 26 -4.98 -1.51 -12.22
N LEU A 27 -5.55 -1.49 -11.02
CA LEU A 27 -6.98 -1.74 -10.86
C LEU A 27 -7.80 -0.51 -11.31
N PRO A 28 -9.02 -0.72 -11.85
CA PRO A 28 -9.91 0.39 -12.17
C PRO A 28 -10.21 1.24 -10.93
N HIS A 29 -10.25 2.57 -11.08
CA HIS A 29 -10.60 3.50 -9.99
C HIS A 29 -12.11 3.56 -9.71
N ASP A 30 -12.72 2.39 -9.53
CA ASP A 30 -14.13 2.28 -9.18
C ASP A 30 -14.30 2.16 -7.66
N SER A 31 -15.06 3.08 -7.08
CA SER A 31 -15.41 3.06 -5.66
C SER A 31 -16.20 1.81 -5.28
N SER A 32 -16.99 1.25 -6.21
CA SER A 32 -17.79 0.05 -5.99
C SER A 32 -16.90 -1.20 -5.86
N LEU A 33 -15.90 -1.34 -6.74
CA LEU A 33 -14.91 -2.42 -6.67
C LEU A 33 -14.12 -2.34 -5.36
N LYS A 34 -13.71 -1.13 -4.96
CA LYS A 34 -12.98 -0.91 -3.72
C LYS A 34 -13.83 -1.24 -2.49
N ALA A 35 -15.12 -0.89 -2.50
CA ALA A 35 -16.05 -1.25 -1.44
C ALA A 35 -16.23 -2.78 -1.35
N ARG A 36 -16.43 -3.47 -2.48
CA ARG A 36 -16.52 -4.94 -2.53
C ARG A 36 -15.26 -5.63 -2.02
N LEU A 37 -14.08 -5.14 -2.40
CA LEU A 37 -12.81 -5.67 -1.87
C LEU A 37 -12.73 -5.53 -0.35
N ILE A 38 -13.22 -4.42 0.20
CA ILE A 38 -13.29 -4.19 1.64
C ILE A 38 -14.31 -5.12 2.32
N GLU A 39 -15.51 -5.27 1.75
CA GLU A 39 -16.56 -6.16 2.25
C GLU A 39 -16.08 -7.61 2.32
N ASN A 40 -15.36 -8.05 1.29
CA ASN A 40 -14.78 -9.40 1.22
C ASN A 40 -13.70 -9.67 2.29
N LEU A 41 -13.17 -8.64 2.96
CA LEU A 41 -12.25 -8.85 4.08
C LEU A 41 -12.97 -9.41 5.33
N GLY A 42 -14.30 -9.33 5.40
CA GLY A 42 -15.07 -9.82 6.55
C GLY A 42 -14.80 -9.06 7.85
N VAL A 43 -14.27 -7.83 7.76
CA VAL A 43 -13.86 -7.04 8.92
C VAL A 43 -14.97 -6.09 9.35
N ILE A 44 -15.38 -6.17 10.61
CA ILE A 44 -16.29 -5.19 11.22
C ILE A 44 -15.47 -3.96 11.60
N THR A 45 -15.91 -2.79 11.17
CA THR A 45 -15.30 -1.51 11.56
C THR A 45 -16.22 -0.68 12.42
N GLU A 46 -15.65 0.05 13.37
CA GLU A 46 -16.36 1.18 13.99
C GLU A 46 -16.71 2.17 12.88
N THR A 47 -18.02 2.32 12.61
CA THR A 47 -18.58 3.24 11.61
C THR A 47 -18.27 4.71 11.91
N SER A 48 -17.67 5.00 13.08
CA SER A 48 -17.22 6.34 13.45
C SER A 48 -15.87 6.68 12.82
N LYS A 49 -15.94 7.35 11.66
CA LYS A 49 -14.93 8.29 11.13
C LYS A 49 -13.67 7.66 10.51
N GLY A 50 -13.80 7.23 9.26
CA GLY A 50 -12.71 7.38 8.28
C GLY A 50 -11.52 6.43 8.42
N SER A 51 -11.71 5.22 8.97
CA SER A 51 -10.69 4.17 8.88
C SER A 51 -10.51 3.78 7.41
N ASN A 52 -9.37 4.17 6.83
CA ASN A 52 -9.04 3.71 5.49
C ASN A 52 -8.54 2.24 5.58
N LEU A 53 -9.36 1.31 5.11
CA LEU A 53 -9.04 -0.12 5.08
C LEU A 53 -8.17 -0.52 3.89
N CYS A 54 -7.76 0.42 3.03
CA CYS A 54 -6.83 0.14 1.92
C CYS A 54 -5.57 -0.56 2.39
N SER A 55 -5.06 -0.25 3.59
CA SER A 55 -3.85 -0.87 4.13
C SER A 55 -3.99 -2.37 4.39
N LEU A 56 -5.21 -2.90 4.47
CA LEU A 56 -5.48 -4.33 4.67
C LEU A 56 -5.52 -5.12 3.35
N ILE A 57 -5.90 -4.47 2.25
CA ILE A 57 -6.00 -5.10 0.94
C ILE A 57 -4.60 -5.25 0.34
N ASP A 58 -4.30 -6.41 -0.25
CA ASP A 58 -3.07 -6.58 -1.00
C ASP A 58 -3.05 -5.64 -2.22
N GLY A 59 -1.89 -5.01 -2.44
CA GLY A 59 -1.79 -3.93 -3.43
C GLY A 59 -2.59 -2.68 -3.14
N PHE A 60 -3.07 -2.54 -1.90
CA PHE A 60 -3.75 -1.36 -1.39
C PHE A 60 -5.04 -0.97 -2.12
N GLY A 61 -5.60 -1.91 -2.89
CA GLY A 61 -6.73 -1.68 -3.78
C GLY A 61 -6.41 -0.77 -4.97
N GLU A 62 -5.13 -0.58 -5.31
CA GLU A 62 -4.70 0.27 -6.44
C GLU A 62 -4.04 -0.56 -7.56
N TYR A 63 -3.35 -1.65 -7.21
CA TYR A 63 -2.67 -2.54 -8.14
C TYR A 63 -2.90 -4.01 -7.77
N ASP A 64 -2.84 -4.87 -8.78
CA ASP A 64 -2.77 -6.31 -8.57
C ASP A 64 -1.49 -6.70 -7.79
N PRO A 65 -1.56 -7.62 -6.82
CA PRO A 65 -0.39 -8.04 -6.03
C PRO A 65 0.80 -8.55 -6.86
N ARG A 66 0.57 -9.03 -8.08
CA ARG A 66 1.64 -9.43 -9.02
C ARG A 66 2.55 -8.27 -9.41
N ALA A 67 2.08 -7.02 -9.33
CA ALA A 67 2.88 -5.84 -9.66
C ALA A 67 4.11 -5.70 -8.74
N PHE A 68 3.99 -6.07 -7.46
CA PHE A 68 5.11 -6.03 -6.51
C PHE A 68 6.19 -7.05 -6.88
N SER A 69 5.79 -8.27 -7.22
CA SER A 69 6.72 -9.32 -7.64
C SER A 69 7.46 -8.95 -8.92
N LEU A 70 6.78 -8.31 -9.88
CA LEU A 70 7.42 -7.82 -11.10
C LEU A 70 8.41 -6.68 -10.83
N LEU A 71 8.08 -5.76 -9.92
CA LEU A 71 9.02 -4.70 -9.54
C LEU A 71 10.26 -5.27 -8.83
N GLU A 72 10.09 -6.25 -7.95
CA GLU A 72 11.19 -6.96 -7.26
C GLU A 72 12.09 -7.72 -8.26
N GLU A 73 11.48 -8.38 -9.25
CA GLU A 73 12.17 -9.02 -10.37
C GLU A 73 12.98 -8.00 -11.18
N ALA A 74 12.35 -6.87 -11.54
CA ALA A 74 13.01 -5.79 -12.28
C ALA A 74 14.15 -5.12 -11.48
N ALA A 75 14.00 -4.99 -10.16
CA ALA A 75 15.06 -4.49 -9.29
C ALA A 75 16.27 -5.43 -9.26
N SER A 76 16.03 -6.73 -9.26
CA SER A 76 17.09 -7.77 -9.29
C SER A 76 17.86 -7.75 -10.61
N LEU A 77 17.22 -7.31 -11.70
CA LEU A 77 17.83 -7.10 -13.01
C LEU A 77 18.50 -5.72 -13.17
N GLY A 78 18.43 -4.85 -12.16
CA GLY A 78 19.00 -3.51 -12.20
C GLY A 78 18.21 -2.48 -13.03
N ILE A 79 16.98 -2.80 -13.43
CA ILE A 79 16.12 -1.90 -14.23
C ILE A 79 15.59 -0.74 -13.38
N VAL A 80 15.25 -1.04 -12.12
CA VAL A 80 14.78 -0.06 -11.14
C VAL A 80 15.64 -0.12 -9.88
N PRO A 81 15.78 0.98 -9.13
CA PRO A 81 16.49 0.95 -7.85
C PRO A 81 15.85 -0.06 -6.88
N SER A 82 16.66 -0.74 -6.07
CA SER A 82 16.14 -1.58 -5.00
C SER A 82 15.55 -0.74 -3.88
N VAL A 83 14.39 -1.12 -3.35
CA VAL A 83 13.77 -0.44 -2.21
C VAL A 83 14.58 -0.70 -0.93
N SER A 84 15.30 0.30 -0.44
CA SER A 84 15.97 0.26 0.87
C SER A 84 15.12 0.93 1.95
N LEU A 85 14.84 0.20 3.03
CA LEU A 85 14.12 0.73 4.21
C LEU A 85 15.04 0.91 5.42
N LYS A 86 16.36 0.77 5.25
CA LYS A 86 17.33 0.85 6.35
C LYS A 86 17.56 2.28 6.83
N GLU A 87 17.33 3.25 5.96
CA GLU A 87 17.57 4.67 6.21
C GLU A 87 16.47 5.34 7.03
N SER A 88 16.84 6.40 7.76
CA SER A 88 15.92 7.25 8.52
C SER A 88 16.35 8.72 8.36
N PRO A 89 15.61 9.58 7.64
CA PRO A 89 14.32 9.30 7.00
C PRO A 89 14.44 8.35 5.79
N ILE A 90 13.35 7.68 5.44
CA ILE A 90 13.28 6.89 4.20
C ILE A 90 13.16 7.87 3.03
N VAL A 91 14.03 7.74 2.04
CA VAL A 91 14.00 8.55 0.82
C VAL A 91 13.45 7.71 -0.33
N VAL A 92 12.37 8.17 -0.95
CA VAL A 92 11.75 7.55 -2.12
C VAL A 92 12.04 8.47 -3.30
N ASP A 93 13.05 8.14 -4.09
CA ASP A 93 13.38 8.90 -5.29
C ASP A 93 12.59 8.37 -6.50
N VAL A 94 11.66 9.19 -7.01
CA VAL A 94 10.89 8.88 -8.23
C VAL A 94 11.20 9.84 -9.38
N THR A 95 12.29 10.60 -9.28
CA THR A 95 12.64 11.64 -10.27
C THR A 95 12.89 11.10 -11.67
N LYS A 96 13.44 9.88 -11.77
CA LYS A 96 13.77 9.20 -13.03
C LYS A 96 12.85 8.02 -13.35
N LEU A 97 11.78 7.84 -12.58
CA LEU A 97 10.87 6.71 -12.75
C LEU A 97 9.66 7.10 -13.61
N PRO A 98 9.27 6.28 -14.60
CA PRO A 98 8.01 6.43 -15.31
C PRO A 98 6.81 6.32 -14.36
N LEU A 99 5.66 6.85 -14.77
CA LEU A 99 4.48 7.04 -13.91
C LEU A 99 4.05 5.77 -13.14
N TYR A 100 3.77 4.67 -13.84
CA TYR A 100 3.28 3.45 -13.19
C TYR A 100 4.37 2.78 -12.34
N THR A 101 5.62 2.88 -12.79
CA THR A 101 6.78 2.39 -12.04
C THR A 101 6.93 3.16 -10.74
N ALA A 102 6.81 4.49 -10.77
CA ALA A 102 6.84 5.35 -9.59
C ALA A 102 5.71 5.03 -8.61
N GLU A 103 4.48 4.83 -9.09
CA GLU A 103 3.34 4.46 -8.25
C GLU A 103 3.59 3.11 -7.54
N VAL A 104 3.95 2.06 -8.28
CA VAL A 104 4.21 0.71 -7.72
C VAL A 104 5.43 0.72 -6.82
N TYR A 105 6.48 1.48 -7.15
CA TYR A 105 7.66 1.67 -6.31
C TYR A 105 7.29 2.26 -4.95
N PHE A 106 6.49 3.32 -4.93
CA PHE A 106 6.00 3.91 -3.68
C PHE A 106 5.11 2.94 -2.90
N LEU A 107 4.20 2.21 -3.55
CA LEU A 107 3.39 1.19 -2.87
C LEU A 107 4.26 0.06 -2.27
N THR A 108 5.35 -0.31 -2.93
CA THR A 108 6.30 -1.32 -2.44
C THR A 108 6.99 -0.85 -1.16
N VAL A 109 7.34 0.43 -1.08
CA VAL A 109 7.84 1.06 0.16
C VAL A 109 6.79 0.94 1.27
N LEU A 110 5.52 1.25 0.99
CA LEU A 110 4.43 1.11 1.97
C LEU A 110 4.24 -0.35 2.42
N LYS A 111 4.32 -1.32 1.49
CA LYS A 111 4.27 -2.75 1.79
C LYS A 111 5.39 -3.15 2.75
N GLY A 112 6.63 -2.77 2.47
CA GLY A 112 7.74 -3.05 3.38
C GLY A 112 7.63 -2.35 4.74
N LEU A 113 7.07 -1.15 4.79
CA LEU A 113 6.77 -0.48 6.06
C LEU A 113 5.67 -1.16 6.86
N LYS A 114 4.66 -1.75 6.20
CA LYS A 114 3.64 -2.60 6.84
C LYS A 114 4.30 -3.77 7.56
N HIS A 115 5.23 -4.47 6.90
CA HIS A 115 5.97 -5.58 7.50
C HIS A 115 6.84 -5.14 8.69
N ARG A 116 7.55 -4.01 8.58
CA ARG A 116 8.33 -3.46 9.70
C ARG A 116 7.46 -3.08 10.89
N LEU A 117 6.30 -2.49 10.63
CA LEU A 117 5.35 -2.14 11.68
C LEU A 117 4.82 -3.40 12.38
N ALA A 118 4.51 -4.46 11.63
CA ALA A 118 4.11 -5.74 12.19
C ALA A 118 5.20 -6.39 13.06
N ALA A 119 6.48 -6.16 12.74
CA ALA A 119 7.62 -6.54 13.55
C ALA A 119 7.86 -5.62 14.78
N GLY A 120 6.97 -4.67 15.06
CA GLY A 120 7.08 -3.75 16.20
C GLY A 120 8.03 -2.57 16.01
N VAL A 121 8.57 -2.37 14.81
CA VAL A 121 9.54 -1.30 14.54
C VAL A 121 8.83 0.05 14.40
N LYS A 122 9.40 1.10 15.01
CA LYS A 122 8.92 2.47 14.85
C LYS A 122 9.17 2.96 13.42
N LEU A 123 8.13 3.51 12.79
CA LEU A 123 8.21 4.01 11.42
C LEU A 123 8.88 5.40 11.37
N PRO A 124 9.92 5.60 10.54
CA PRO A 124 10.52 6.91 10.32
C PRO A 124 9.67 7.78 9.38
N ASN A 125 10.07 9.02 9.20
CA ASN A 125 9.47 9.91 8.19
C ASN A 125 9.86 9.44 6.78
N ILE A 126 8.92 9.54 5.84
CA ILE A 126 9.13 9.23 4.43
C ILE A 126 9.27 10.55 3.68
N SER A 127 10.31 10.71 2.87
CA SER A 127 10.50 11.85 1.98
C SER A 127 10.47 11.35 0.54
N ILE A 128 9.58 11.89 -0.28
CA ILE A 128 9.44 11.52 -1.68
C ILE A 128 10.04 12.64 -2.52
N LEU A 129 11.04 12.32 -3.34
CA LEU A 129 11.64 13.24 -4.31
C LEU A 129 10.89 13.10 -5.63
N LEU A 130 10.37 14.22 -6.13
CA LEU A 130 9.45 14.29 -7.26
C LEU A 130 10.11 15.03 -8.42
N PRO A 131 9.85 14.62 -9.67
CA PRO A 131 10.34 15.37 -10.83
C PRO A 131 9.65 16.74 -10.93
N ILE A 132 10.46 17.78 -11.14
CA ILE A 132 9.99 19.15 -11.35
C ILE A 132 9.98 19.45 -12.84
N ALA A 133 8.84 19.84 -13.40
CA ALA A 133 8.78 20.36 -14.76
C ALA A 133 8.90 21.90 -14.71
N LYS A 134 9.83 22.47 -15.47
CA LYS A 134 9.94 23.94 -15.60
C LYS A 134 9.16 24.39 -16.81
N THR A 135 8.22 25.32 -16.62
CA THR A 135 7.47 25.95 -17.71
C THR A 135 7.77 27.44 -17.76
N GLN A 136 8.03 27.95 -18.95
CA GLN A 136 8.14 29.39 -19.18
C GLN A 136 6.75 29.96 -19.41
N ILE A 137 6.36 30.95 -18.60
CA ILE A 137 5.13 31.70 -18.80
C ILE A 137 5.54 33.06 -19.36
N LYS A 138 5.07 33.37 -20.57
CA LYS A 138 5.18 34.71 -21.14
C LYS A 138 4.27 35.64 -20.34
N ALA A 139 4.86 36.47 -19.50
CA ALA A 139 4.15 37.49 -18.74
C ALA A 139 4.38 38.89 -19.38
N PRO A 140 3.46 39.86 -19.20
CA PRO A 140 3.57 41.19 -19.82
C PRO A 140 4.82 41.99 -19.41
N MET A 141 5.49 41.59 -18.31
CA MET A 141 6.67 42.25 -17.74
C MET A 141 7.97 41.42 -17.87
N GLY A 142 8.01 40.45 -18.79
CA GLY A 142 9.17 39.59 -19.04
C GLY A 142 8.92 38.12 -18.70
N ASP A 143 9.70 37.23 -19.32
CA ASP A 143 9.54 35.79 -19.17
C ASP A 143 9.77 35.36 -17.72
N LYS A 144 8.75 34.73 -17.11
CA LYS A 144 8.85 34.15 -15.77
C LYS A 144 8.90 32.63 -15.89
N THR A 145 9.94 32.02 -15.33
CA THR A 145 10.01 30.56 -15.19
C THR A 145 9.23 30.14 -13.95
N VAL A 146 8.24 29.27 -14.14
CA VAL A 146 7.43 28.71 -13.05
C VAL A 146 7.62 27.20 -13.02
N ASN A 147 7.80 26.64 -11.82
CA ASN A 147 7.90 25.21 -11.61
C ASN A 147 6.48 24.62 -11.52
N VAL A 148 6.17 23.71 -12.44
CA VAL A 148 4.89 22.99 -12.51
C VAL A 148 5.12 21.52 -12.18
N ALA A 149 4.14 20.92 -11.51
CA ALA A 149 4.16 19.49 -11.21
C ALA A 149 4.06 18.67 -12.51
N GLY A 150 5.06 17.82 -12.77
CA GLY A 150 5.04 16.89 -13.90
C GLY A 150 3.98 15.79 -13.76
N ARG A 151 3.78 14.98 -14.82
CA ARG A 151 2.78 13.89 -14.82
C ARG A 151 2.99 12.87 -13.70
N VAL A 152 4.24 12.49 -13.44
CA VAL A 152 4.60 11.57 -12.35
C VAL A 152 4.21 12.16 -11.00
N THR A 153 4.50 13.44 -10.79
CA THR A 153 4.14 14.16 -9.56
C THR A 153 2.65 14.20 -9.32
N GLN A 154 1.88 14.57 -10.35
CA GLN A 154 0.42 14.56 -10.30
C GLN A 154 -0.12 13.15 -10.03
N GLY A 155 0.48 12.12 -10.63
CA GLY A 155 0.14 10.72 -10.41
C GLY A 155 0.34 10.25 -8.97
N ILE A 156 1.51 10.54 -8.39
CA ILE A 156 1.82 10.25 -6.99
C ILE A 156 0.87 10.99 -6.04
N SER A 157 0.58 12.26 -6.31
CA SER A 157 -0.38 13.01 -5.50
C SER A 157 -1.81 12.51 -5.62
N ALA A 158 -2.22 12.10 -6.82
CA ALA A 158 -3.50 11.44 -7.03
C ALA A 158 -3.56 10.11 -6.26
N LEU A 159 -2.48 9.31 -6.29
CA LEU A 159 -2.36 8.08 -5.53
C LEU A 159 -2.48 8.32 -4.02
N LEU A 160 -1.74 9.28 -3.46
CA LEU A 160 -1.83 9.62 -2.03
C LEU A 160 -3.24 10.05 -1.62
N ARG A 161 -3.94 10.78 -2.49
CA ARG A 161 -5.33 11.19 -2.29
C ARG A 161 -6.29 9.99 -2.30
N ARG A 162 -6.14 9.06 -3.25
CA ARG A 162 -6.96 7.83 -3.32
C ARG A 162 -6.68 6.87 -2.16
N LEU A 163 -5.45 6.87 -1.66
CA LEU A 163 -5.04 6.19 -0.43
C LEU A 163 -5.39 6.99 0.84
N ARG A 164 -5.92 8.21 0.74
CA ARG A 164 -6.23 9.09 1.90
C ARG A 164 -5.03 9.25 2.86
N ILE A 165 -3.81 9.34 2.32
CA ILE A 165 -2.59 9.61 3.10
C ILE A 165 -2.31 11.12 3.02
N SER A 166 -2.25 11.77 4.17
CA SER A 166 -1.84 13.18 4.23
C SER A 166 -0.32 13.31 4.13
N TYR A 167 0.13 14.33 3.41
CA TYR A 167 1.55 14.69 3.27
C TYR A 167 1.74 16.19 3.50
N ILE A 168 2.98 16.57 3.80
CA ILE A 168 3.44 17.94 4.00
C ILE A 168 4.38 18.28 2.84
N GLY A 169 4.25 19.50 2.31
CA GLY A 169 5.07 20.00 1.21
C GLY A 169 4.24 20.30 -0.02
N ASN A 170 4.87 20.94 -1.00
CA ASN A 170 4.24 21.33 -2.24
C ASN A 170 4.93 20.62 -3.41
N GLU A 171 4.11 20.03 -4.27
CA GLU A 171 4.48 19.28 -5.47
C GLU A 171 5.42 20.05 -6.40
N SER A 172 5.23 21.37 -6.51
CA SER A 172 6.06 22.25 -7.36
C SER A 172 7.49 22.44 -6.85
N PHE A 173 7.78 22.09 -5.60
CA PHE A 173 9.14 22.14 -5.03
C PHE A 173 9.89 20.81 -5.13
N GLY A 174 9.30 19.79 -5.75
CA GLY A 174 9.96 18.51 -6.01
C GLY A 174 10.18 17.63 -4.78
N LYS A 175 9.57 17.97 -3.64
CA LYS A 175 9.70 17.17 -2.42
C LYS A 175 8.43 17.22 -1.57
N ILE A 176 7.91 16.05 -1.24
CA ILE A 176 6.82 15.89 -0.27
C ILE A 176 7.25 14.95 0.86
N ARG A 177 6.64 15.10 2.03
CA ARG A 177 6.98 14.33 3.23
C ARG A 177 5.74 13.73 3.88
N ILE A 178 5.83 12.47 4.25
CA ILE A 178 4.82 11.78 5.05
C ILE A 178 5.41 11.54 6.43
N ASN A 179 4.68 11.98 7.46
CA ASN A 179 5.12 11.83 8.85
C ASN A 179 4.96 10.37 9.30
N GLY A 180 5.93 9.83 10.03
CA GLY A 180 5.92 8.43 10.49
C GLY A 180 4.68 8.08 11.34
N VAL A 181 4.15 9.06 12.08
CA VAL A 181 2.90 8.91 12.86
C VAL A 181 1.68 8.73 11.94
N VAL A 182 1.62 9.49 10.86
CA VAL A 182 0.54 9.39 9.85
C VAL A 182 0.63 8.04 9.14
N ALA A 183 1.83 7.65 8.72
CA ALA A 183 2.07 6.34 8.09
C ALA A 183 1.68 5.18 9.03
N LYS A 184 2.06 5.25 10.32
CA LYS A 184 1.67 4.25 11.33
C LYS A 184 0.16 4.16 11.45
N LYS A 185 -0.53 5.28 11.68
CA LYS A 185 -1.99 5.31 11.84
C LYS A 185 -2.71 4.76 10.60
N TRP A 186 -2.17 5.01 9.42
CA TRP A 186 -2.72 4.52 8.16
C TRP A 186 -2.49 3.01 7.95
N LEU A 187 -1.30 2.51 8.27
CA LEU A 187 -0.94 1.09 8.14
C LEU A 187 -1.61 0.19 9.20
N SER A 188 -1.99 0.75 10.34
CA SER A 188 -2.74 0.05 11.40
C SER A 188 -4.12 0.69 11.60
N PRO A 189 -5.11 0.43 10.71
CA PRO A 189 -6.45 0.96 10.88
C PRO A 189 -7.09 0.37 12.15
N LYS A 190 -7.86 1.18 12.86
CA LYS A 190 -8.62 0.70 14.02
C LYS A 190 -9.75 -0.19 13.52
N LEU A 191 -9.72 -1.46 13.90
CA LEU A 191 -10.79 -2.42 13.68
C LEU A 191 -11.63 -2.50 14.95
N SER A 192 -12.96 -2.56 14.83
CA SER A 192 -13.75 -2.92 16.00
C SER A 192 -13.45 -4.38 16.30
N SER A 193 -12.98 -4.64 17.52
CA SER A 193 -12.96 -6.00 18.04
C SER A 193 -14.38 -6.57 17.94
N PRO A 194 -14.60 -7.78 17.40
CA PRO A 194 -15.89 -8.46 17.53
C PRO A 194 -16.25 -8.72 19.02
N TYR A 195 -15.29 -8.55 19.93
CA TYR A 195 -15.47 -8.53 21.37
C TYR A 195 -15.12 -7.14 21.93
N SER A 196 -16.02 -6.18 21.80
CA SER A 196 -15.98 -4.96 22.64
C SER A 196 -16.57 -5.25 24.02
N GLY A 197 -15.90 -6.13 24.77
CA GLY A 197 -16.02 -6.20 26.23
C GLY A 197 -14.82 -5.47 26.84
N LYS A 198 -15.06 -4.65 27.87
CA LYS A 198 -14.03 -3.90 28.62
C LYS A 198 -12.76 -4.74 28.90
N PRO A 199 -11.56 -4.13 28.97
CA PRO A 199 -10.33 -4.86 29.27
C PRO A 199 -10.42 -5.41 30.70
N THR A 200 -10.77 -6.69 30.80
CA THR A 200 -10.72 -7.45 32.04
C THR A 200 -9.78 -8.62 31.77
N ASP A 201 -8.61 -8.55 32.40
CA ASP A 201 -7.66 -9.62 32.69
C ASP A 201 -7.34 -10.64 31.58
N TYR A 202 -6.12 -10.50 31.04
CA TYR A 202 -5.45 -11.41 30.12
C TYR A 202 -5.15 -12.79 30.75
N GLY A 203 -6.19 -13.60 30.97
CA GLY A 203 -6.05 -14.96 31.50
C GLY A 203 -6.91 -16.05 30.86
N SER A 204 -7.76 -15.79 29.87
CA SER A 204 -8.81 -16.77 29.49
C SER A 204 -9.11 -16.97 28.00
N SER A 205 -8.22 -16.60 27.08
CA SER A 205 -8.48 -16.86 25.64
C SER A 205 -8.32 -18.34 25.23
N ASN A 206 -7.39 -19.07 25.84
CA ASN A 206 -7.21 -20.51 25.52
C ASN A 206 -8.28 -21.43 26.16
N SER A 207 -8.93 -21.00 27.25
CA SER A 207 -9.94 -21.83 27.93
C SER A 207 -11.30 -21.83 27.21
N ARG A 208 -11.61 -20.78 26.43
CA ARG A 208 -12.91 -20.68 25.73
C ARG A 208 -12.97 -21.48 24.42
N LEU A 209 -11.86 -21.57 23.68
CA LEU A 209 -11.77 -22.44 22.50
C LEU A 209 -11.82 -23.92 22.92
N GLY A 210 -11.10 -24.27 23.99
CA GLY A 210 -11.13 -25.63 24.55
C GLY A 210 -12.52 -26.05 25.06
N LYS A 211 -13.27 -25.11 25.65
CA LYS A 211 -14.64 -25.36 26.10
C LYS A 211 -15.60 -25.60 24.93
N GLY A 212 -15.53 -24.77 23.88
CA GLY A 212 -16.34 -24.97 22.68
C GLY A 212 -16.07 -26.30 21.97
N ILE A 213 -14.79 -26.70 21.88
CA ILE A 213 -14.39 -27.99 21.29
C ILE A 213 -14.85 -29.17 22.17
N SER A 214 -14.74 -29.04 23.50
CA SER A 214 -15.18 -30.09 24.44
C SER A 214 -16.70 -30.26 24.43
N ASP A 215 -17.46 -29.17 24.36
CA ASP A 215 -18.92 -29.19 24.30
C ASP A 215 -19.39 -29.77 22.96
N GLN A 216 -18.72 -29.45 21.85
CA GLN A 216 -18.99 -30.04 20.53
C GLN A 216 -18.67 -31.55 20.50
N GLN A 217 -17.55 -31.97 21.09
CA GLN A 217 -17.23 -33.39 21.22
C GLN A 217 -18.23 -34.15 22.09
N ARG A 218 -18.73 -33.54 23.17
CA ARG A 218 -19.82 -34.12 23.98
C ARG A 218 -21.09 -34.28 23.17
N HIS A 219 -21.47 -33.25 22.40
CA HIS A 219 -22.69 -33.27 21.60
C HIS A 219 -22.67 -34.36 20.52
N ILE A 220 -21.51 -34.61 19.90
CA ILE A 220 -21.31 -35.69 18.91
C ILE A 220 -21.35 -37.07 19.57
N ARG A 221 -20.83 -37.21 20.80
CA ARG A 221 -20.89 -38.47 21.55
C ARG A 221 -22.30 -38.79 22.04
N SER A 222 -23.08 -37.77 22.42
CA SER A 222 -24.46 -37.95 22.88
C SER A 222 -25.48 -38.13 21.75
N SER A 223 -25.19 -37.70 20.53
CA SER A 223 -26.11 -37.84 19.38
C SER A 223 -26.16 -39.26 18.78
N ASN A 224 -25.31 -40.19 19.24
CA ASN A 224 -25.24 -41.56 18.73
C ASN A 224 -25.94 -42.60 19.64
N LEU A 225 -26.76 -42.17 20.61
CA LEU A 225 -27.46 -43.07 21.55
C LEU A 225 -28.99 -42.97 21.50
N SER A 226 -29.56 -42.50 20.39
CA SER A 226 -31.01 -42.56 20.16
C SER A 226 -31.31 -43.28 18.85
N PHE A 227 -31.08 -44.59 18.85
CA PHE A 227 -31.77 -45.57 18.02
C PHE A 227 -32.02 -46.80 18.87
N GLU A 228 -33.09 -46.72 19.67
CA GLU A 228 -34.00 -47.82 20.02
C GLU A 228 -35.41 -47.24 20.10
#